data_AF-A0A4Z1NXS2-F1
#
_entry.id   AF-A0A4Z1NXS2-F1
#
_cell.length_a   1.000
_cell.length_b   1.000
_cell.length_c   1.000
_cell.angle_alpha   90.00
_cell.angle_beta   90.00
_cell.angle_gamma   90.00
#
_symmetry.space_group_name_H-M   'P 1'
#
loop_
_entity.id
_entity.type
_entity.pdbx_description
1 polymer ?
#
loop_
_entity_poly.entity_id
_entity_poly.type
_entity_poly.pdbx_seq_one_letter_code
_entity_poly.pdbx_strand_id
1 'polypeptide(L)'
;MQFSALALASLLSLASARINGISVPKAIKAGTSIDVILLVGQSQQVITDVAVSFGVVSPVKDAYPGAIGEVIETVYLGPQLSNTAVDIPKSINSFPNKTPLGPVLFTAQVYSLLGRASSGVLATYNVTVFLGDSGSKDRVSSRPV
;
A
#
# COMPACT_ATOMS: atom_id res chain seq x y z
N MET A 1 -19.81 49.17 -25.38
CA MET A 1 -19.77 47.68 -25.41
C MET A 1 -18.40 47.33 -25.95
N GLN A 2 -17.51 46.65 -25.22
CA GLN A 2 -17.50 45.18 -25.13
C GLN A 2 -16.61 44.80 -23.92
N PHE A 3 -17.19 44.13 -22.92
CA PHE A 3 -16.40 43.42 -21.91
C PHE A 3 -15.85 42.16 -22.59
N SER A 4 -14.53 42.06 -22.71
CA SER A 4 -13.87 40.85 -23.22
C SER A 4 -14.09 39.70 -22.24
N ALA A 5 -14.92 38.75 -22.63
CA ALA A 5 -15.06 37.47 -21.94
C ALA A 5 -13.78 36.65 -22.16
N LEU A 6 -12.79 36.83 -21.29
CA LEU A 6 -11.67 35.90 -21.17
C LEU A 6 -12.23 34.56 -20.69
N ALA A 7 -12.22 33.60 -21.60
CA ALA A 7 -12.63 32.23 -21.35
C ALA A 7 -11.87 31.66 -20.14
N LEU A 8 -12.59 31.39 -19.04
CA LEU A 8 -12.11 30.45 -18.03
C LEU A 8 -12.06 29.07 -18.70
N ALA A 9 -10.93 28.72 -19.30
CA ALA A 9 -10.62 27.33 -19.60
C ALA A 9 -10.58 26.60 -18.25
N SER A 10 -11.62 25.84 -17.94
CA SER A 10 -11.67 24.97 -16.78
C SER A 10 -10.50 23.99 -16.89
N LEU A 11 -9.50 24.17 -16.04
CA LEU A 11 -8.46 23.16 -15.79
C LEU A 11 -9.18 21.94 -15.22
N LEU A 12 -9.58 21.02 -16.10
CA LEU A 12 -9.98 19.68 -15.72
C LEU A 12 -8.74 19.04 -15.07
N SER A 13 -8.64 19.17 -13.75
CA SER A 13 -7.72 18.40 -12.93
C SER A 13 -8.02 16.92 -13.21
N LEU A 14 -7.20 16.27 -14.04
CA LEU A 14 -7.23 14.82 -14.12
C LEU A 14 -6.85 14.31 -12.73
N ALA A 15 -7.86 13.84 -11.99
CA ALA A 15 -7.64 13.26 -10.68
C ALA A 15 -6.71 12.04 -10.86
N SER A 16 -5.53 12.11 -10.27
CA SER A 16 -4.59 10.99 -10.24
C SER A 16 -4.97 10.11 -9.06
N ALA A 17 -4.67 8.82 -9.13
CA ALA A 17 -4.80 7.91 -8.02
C ALA A 17 -3.42 7.46 -7.55
N ARG A 18 -3.29 7.22 -6.24
CA ARG A 18 -2.07 6.67 -5.64
C ARG A 18 -2.44 5.59 -4.64
N ILE A 19 -1.52 4.66 -4.42
CA ILE A 19 -1.59 3.84 -3.22
C ILE A 19 -1.44 4.76 -2.00
N ASN A 20 -2.40 4.63 -1.09
CA ASN A 20 -2.44 5.41 0.13
C ASN A 20 -2.74 4.56 1.37
N GLY A 21 -2.71 3.23 1.24
CA GLY A 21 -2.80 2.33 2.37
C GLY A 21 -2.76 0.87 1.96
N ILE A 22 -2.87 0.02 2.98
CA ILE A 22 -3.01 -1.42 2.83
C ILE A 22 -4.17 -1.91 3.69
N SER A 23 -4.80 -3.00 3.25
CA SER A 23 -5.75 -3.78 4.04
C SER A 23 -5.37 -5.24 3.99
N VAL A 24 -5.43 -5.93 5.13
CA VAL A 24 -5.05 -7.34 5.30
C VAL A 24 -6.00 -8.02 6.31
N PRO A 25 -6.13 -9.36 6.30
CA PRO A 25 -6.84 -10.07 7.34
C PRO A 25 -6.30 -9.75 8.74
N LYS A 26 -7.19 -9.57 9.73
CA LYS A 26 -6.79 -9.34 11.13
C LYS A 26 -5.99 -10.50 11.71
N ALA A 27 -6.28 -11.72 11.24
CA ALA A 27 -5.53 -12.92 11.58
C ALA A 27 -5.18 -13.69 10.31
N ILE A 28 -3.95 -14.20 10.24
CA ILE A 28 -3.42 -14.92 9.10
C ILE A 28 -2.96 -16.29 9.60
N LYS A 29 -3.33 -17.33 8.86
CA LYS A 29 -2.89 -18.70 9.14
C LYS A 29 -1.42 -18.86 8.75
N ALA A 30 -0.61 -19.38 9.66
CA ALA A 30 0.80 -19.65 9.40
C ALA A 30 0.98 -20.61 8.20
N GLY A 31 2.00 -20.34 7.38
CA GLY A 31 2.32 -21.13 6.19
C GLY A 31 1.33 -20.98 5.02
N THR A 32 0.39 -20.03 5.08
CA THR A 32 -0.52 -19.73 3.96
C THR A 32 -0.23 -18.38 3.34
N SER A 33 -0.61 -18.21 2.07
CA SER A 33 -0.50 -16.95 1.34
C SER A 33 -1.27 -15.83 2.05
N ILE A 34 -0.82 -14.60 1.88
CA ILE A 34 -1.40 -13.43 2.53
C ILE A 34 -2.20 -12.64 1.49
N ASP A 35 -3.49 -12.46 1.74
CA ASP A 35 -4.36 -11.68 0.86
C ASP A 35 -4.33 -10.20 1.24
N VAL A 36 -3.55 -9.42 0.51
CA VAL A 36 -3.38 -7.98 0.68
C VAL A 36 -4.25 -7.23 -0.33
N ILE A 37 -4.83 -6.12 0.11
CA ILE A 37 -5.44 -5.13 -0.78
C ILE A 37 -4.63 -3.85 -0.64
N LEU A 38 -4.05 -3.38 -1.75
CA LEU A 38 -3.48 -2.04 -1.81
C LEU A 38 -4.63 -1.06 -1.98
N LEU A 39 -4.81 -0.20 -0.99
CA LEU A 39 -5.88 0.78 -0.96
C LEU A 39 -5.46 1.98 -1.81
N VAL A 40 -6.32 2.37 -2.73
CA VAL A 40 -6.07 3.45 -3.67
C VAL A 40 -6.91 4.67 -3.29
N GLY A 41 -6.33 5.85 -3.41
CA GLY A 41 -7.00 7.12 -3.13
C GLY A 41 -6.62 8.21 -4.12
N GLN A 42 -7.46 9.25 -4.16
CA GLN A 42 -7.27 10.39 -5.05
C GLN A 42 -6.03 11.20 -4.67
N SER A 43 -5.37 11.74 -5.68
CA SER A 43 -4.17 12.55 -5.61
C SER A 43 -4.31 13.74 -6.56
N GLN A 44 -3.84 14.90 -6.09
CA GLN A 44 -3.80 16.14 -6.86
C GLN A 44 -2.59 16.20 -7.81
N GLN A 45 -1.61 15.32 -7.59
CA GLN A 45 -0.41 15.21 -8.40
C GLN A 45 -0.40 13.89 -9.16
N VAL A 46 0.14 13.91 -10.38
CA VAL A 46 0.40 12.69 -11.16
C VAL A 46 1.41 11.84 -10.41
N ILE A 47 1.00 10.64 -10.01
CA ILE A 47 1.83 9.67 -9.30
C ILE A 47 1.93 8.38 -10.12
N THR A 48 3.13 7.80 -10.15
CA THR A 48 3.37 6.45 -10.65
C THR A 48 3.93 5.61 -9.52
N ASP A 49 3.08 4.81 -8.88
CA ASP A 49 3.47 3.74 -7.98
C ASP A 49 4.17 2.63 -8.77
N VAL A 50 5.46 2.42 -8.49
CA VAL A 50 6.34 1.54 -9.27
C VAL A 50 6.34 0.13 -8.70
N ALA A 51 6.58 0.03 -7.40
CA ALA A 51 6.75 -1.23 -6.70
C ALA A 51 6.30 -1.12 -5.24
N VAL A 52 5.91 -2.26 -4.67
CA VAL A 52 5.63 -2.41 -3.25
C VAL A 52 6.42 -3.57 -2.69
N SER A 53 7.13 -3.33 -1.59
CA SER A 53 7.75 -4.38 -0.78
C SER A 53 6.88 -4.63 0.44
N PHE A 54 6.69 -5.90 0.78
CA PHE A 54 6.01 -6.34 2.00
C PHE A 54 7.01 -6.98 2.94
N GLY A 55 6.85 -6.72 4.23
CA GLY A 55 7.64 -7.36 5.26
C GLY A 55 6.95 -7.39 6.60
N VAL A 56 7.64 -8.02 7.54
CA VAL A 56 7.13 -8.30 8.86
C VAL A 56 8.17 -8.03 9.93
N VAL A 57 7.70 -7.55 11.08
CA VAL A 57 8.47 -7.58 12.32
C VAL A 57 7.73 -8.42 13.36
N SER A 58 8.43 -9.40 13.91
CA SER A 58 7.98 -10.22 15.03
C SER A 58 9.16 -10.53 15.95
N PRO A 59 9.05 -10.28 17.26
CA PRO A 59 7.92 -9.65 17.96
C PRO A 59 7.79 -8.15 17.66
N VAL A 60 6.57 -7.60 17.76
CA VAL A 60 6.26 -6.18 17.44
C VAL A 60 7.16 -5.18 18.18
N LYS A 61 7.63 -5.51 19.38
CA LYS A 61 8.52 -4.65 20.19
C LYS A 61 9.87 -4.35 19.52
N ASP A 62 10.29 -5.16 18.56
CA ASP A 62 11.55 -4.99 17.82
C ASP A 62 11.36 -4.10 16.58
N ALA A 63 10.16 -3.53 16.38
CA ALA A 63 9.87 -2.66 15.25
C ALA A 63 10.63 -1.33 15.34
N TYR A 64 11.28 -0.96 14.24
CA TYR A 64 11.95 0.33 14.08
C TYR A 64 11.14 1.25 13.16
N PRO A 65 10.94 2.55 13.52
CA PRO A 65 10.18 3.48 12.69
C PRO A 65 10.69 3.56 11.24
N GLY A 66 9.79 3.34 10.29
CA GLY A 66 10.10 3.39 8.86
C GLY A 66 10.84 2.15 8.31
N ALA A 67 11.19 1.16 9.15
CA ALA A 67 11.77 -0.09 8.68
C ALA A 67 10.69 -1.11 8.29
N ILE A 68 10.98 -1.91 7.27
CA ILE A 68 10.06 -2.95 6.78
C ILE A 68 10.16 -4.26 7.58
N GLY A 69 11.27 -4.49 8.28
CA GLY A 69 11.56 -5.77 8.94
C GLY A 69 12.11 -6.82 7.98
N GLU A 70 11.76 -8.08 8.22
CA GLU A 70 12.08 -9.19 7.32
C GLU A 70 11.19 -9.11 6.08
N VAL A 71 11.81 -9.03 4.89
CA VAL A 71 11.10 -8.89 3.62
C VAL A 71 10.47 -10.23 3.23
N ILE A 72 9.16 -10.21 2.97
CA ILE A 72 8.38 -11.36 2.50
C ILE A 72 8.46 -11.45 0.97
N GLU A 73 8.11 -10.34 0.31
CA GLU A 73 7.99 -10.28 -1.14
C GLU A 73 8.08 -8.84 -1.63
N THR A 74 8.51 -8.66 -2.88
CA THR A 74 8.43 -7.37 -3.57
C THR A 74 7.70 -7.55 -4.88
N VAL A 75 6.69 -6.73 -5.12
CA VAL A 75 5.81 -6.79 -6.28
C VAL A 75 6.02 -5.56 -7.13
N TYR A 76 6.30 -5.77 -8.42
CA TYR A 76 6.24 -4.71 -9.42
C TYR A 76 4.77 -4.43 -9.76
N LEU A 77 4.36 -3.17 -9.65
CA LEU A 77 2.99 -2.73 -9.98
C LEU A 77 2.90 -2.39 -11.47
N GLY A 78 3.91 -1.70 -11.98
CA GLY A 78 3.98 -1.23 -13.35
C GLY A 78 2.86 -0.26 -13.74
N PRO A 79 2.86 0.21 -15.00
CA PRO A 79 1.91 1.23 -15.46
C PRO A 79 0.44 0.78 -15.41
N GLN A 80 0.19 -0.53 -15.41
CA GLN A 80 -1.15 -1.12 -15.47
C GLN A 80 -1.87 -1.12 -14.12
N LEU A 81 -1.11 -1.15 -13.01
CA LEU A 81 -1.65 -1.19 -11.65
C LEU A 81 -1.36 0.11 -10.90
N SER A 82 -0.88 1.14 -11.60
CA SER A 82 -0.65 2.46 -11.04
C SER A 82 -1.68 3.45 -11.58
N ASN A 83 -2.02 4.46 -10.78
CA ASN A 83 -2.94 5.51 -11.18
C ASN A 83 -4.34 4.98 -11.58
N THR A 84 -4.75 3.84 -11.01
CA THR A 84 -6.07 3.23 -11.21
C THR A 84 -7.04 3.71 -10.14
N ALA A 85 -8.30 4.00 -10.46
CA ALA A 85 -9.29 4.40 -9.46
C ALA A 85 -9.85 3.21 -8.62
N VAL A 86 -9.17 2.06 -8.64
CA VAL A 86 -9.65 0.79 -8.09
C VAL A 86 -8.56 0.20 -7.20
N ASP A 87 -8.97 -0.31 -6.04
CA ASP A 87 -8.11 -1.06 -5.12
C ASP A 87 -7.52 -2.31 -5.78
N ILE A 88 -6.29 -2.65 -5.38
CA ILE A 88 -5.49 -3.67 -6.07
C ILE A 88 -5.34 -4.90 -5.16
N PRO A 89 -6.08 -5.99 -5.40
CA PRO A 89 -5.90 -7.23 -4.65
C PRO A 89 -4.59 -7.91 -5.08
N LYS A 90 -3.86 -8.43 -4.09
CA LYS A 90 -2.63 -9.20 -4.26
C LYS A 90 -2.62 -10.36 -3.28
N SER A 91 -2.32 -11.55 -3.77
CA SER A 91 -1.95 -12.67 -2.91
C SER A 91 -0.43 -12.74 -2.94
N ILE A 92 0.19 -12.64 -1.77
CA ILE A 92 1.65 -12.69 -1.60
C ILE A 92 2.06 -13.93 -0.82
N ASN A 93 3.35 -14.23 -0.84
CA ASN A 93 3.94 -15.35 -0.11
C ASN A 93 3.60 -15.31 1.39
N SER A 94 3.62 -16.48 2.01
CA SER A 94 3.43 -16.61 3.45
C SER A 94 4.54 -15.91 4.23
N PHE A 95 4.29 -15.65 5.52
CA PHE A 95 5.35 -15.24 6.43
C PHE A 95 6.54 -16.21 6.39
N PRO A 96 7.77 -15.72 6.62
CA PRO A 96 8.95 -16.56 6.75
C PRO A 96 8.74 -17.68 7.77
N ASN A 97 9.23 -18.88 7.48
CA ASN A 97 9.00 -20.08 8.32
C ASN A 97 9.48 -19.96 9.78
N LYS A 98 10.25 -18.92 10.10
CA LYS A 98 10.79 -18.65 11.44
C LYS A 98 10.02 -17.56 12.20
N THR A 99 8.99 -16.95 11.61
CA THR A 99 8.20 -15.91 12.26
C THR A 99 7.42 -16.52 13.44
N PRO A 100 7.64 -16.07 14.69
CA PRO A 100 6.89 -16.55 15.84
C PRO A 100 5.39 -16.24 15.72
N LEU A 101 4.56 -17.16 16.21
CA LEU A 101 3.12 -16.93 16.35
C LEU A 101 2.83 -15.77 17.31
N GLY A 102 1.71 -15.09 17.09
CA GLY A 102 1.27 -13.96 17.89
C GLY A 102 1.13 -12.67 17.09
N PRO A 103 1.09 -11.51 17.77
CA PRO A 103 1.04 -10.21 17.12
C PRO A 103 2.31 -9.97 16.28
N VAL A 104 2.12 -9.54 15.05
CA VAL A 104 3.19 -9.13 14.13
C VAL A 104 2.86 -7.80 13.50
N LEU A 105 3.88 -6.98 13.23
CA LEU A 105 3.72 -5.73 12.49
C LEU A 105 3.92 -6.03 11.02
N PHE A 106 2.85 -5.97 10.24
CA PHE A 106 2.89 -6.13 8.79
C PHE A 106 3.08 -4.76 8.14
N THR A 107 4.10 -4.63 7.31
CA THR A 107 4.51 -3.37 6.70
C THR A 107 4.56 -3.49 5.18
N ALA A 108 4.05 -2.47 4.50
CA ALA A 108 4.23 -2.26 3.08
C ALA A 108 5.00 -0.96 2.84
N GLN A 109 6.05 -1.02 2.02
CA GLN A 109 6.75 0.15 1.52
C GLN A 109 6.48 0.30 0.03
N VAL A 110 5.90 1.44 -0.35
CA VAL A 110 5.54 1.75 -1.73
C VAL A 110 6.53 2.77 -2.28
N TYR A 111 7.23 2.39 -3.33
CA TYR A 111 8.08 3.29 -4.09
C TYR A 111 7.30 3.89 -5.26
N SER A 112 7.29 5.22 -5.34
CA SER A 112 6.53 5.96 -6.36
C SER A 112 7.38 7.06 -6.99
N LEU A 113 6.98 7.48 -8.19
CA LEU A 113 7.53 8.62 -8.91
C LEU A 113 6.48 9.74 -8.93
N LEU A 114 6.89 10.93 -8.50
CA LEU A 114 6.03 12.11 -8.40
C LEU A 114 6.26 13.08 -9.57
N GLY A 115 5.16 13.49 -10.21
CA GLY A 115 5.14 14.58 -11.18
C GLY A 115 5.91 14.29 -12.47
N ARG A 116 6.05 15.32 -13.30
CA ARG A 116 6.68 15.23 -14.63
C ARG A 116 8.19 14.97 -14.58
N ALA A 117 8.84 15.34 -13.48
CA ALA A 117 10.26 15.10 -13.27
C ALA A 117 10.56 13.69 -12.74
N SER A 118 9.52 12.90 -12.43
CA SER A 118 9.65 11.53 -11.91
C SER A 118 10.53 11.44 -10.67
N SER A 119 10.30 12.33 -9.70
CA SER A 119 11.05 12.31 -8.43
C SER A 119 10.65 11.12 -7.57
N GLY A 120 11.62 10.35 -7.10
CA GLY A 120 11.37 9.18 -6.25
C GLY A 120 10.87 9.55 -4.85
N VAL A 121 9.86 8.84 -4.37
CA VAL A 121 9.35 8.92 -3.00
C VAL A 121 9.07 7.52 -2.46
N LEU A 122 9.22 7.37 -1.14
CA LEU A 122 8.88 6.15 -0.41
C LEU A 122 7.78 6.44 0.59
N ALA A 123 6.69 5.68 0.53
CA ALA A 123 5.61 5.71 1.50
C ALA A 123 5.58 4.41 2.29
N THR A 124 5.40 4.49 3.61
CA THR A 124 5.32 3.31 4.49
C THR A 124 3.92 3.21 5.08
N TYR A 125 3.33 2.03 5.00
CA TYR A 125 2.03 1.69 5.58
C TYR A 125 2.21 0.46 6.46
N ASN A 126 1.63 0.47 7.66
CA ASN A 126 1.71 -0.69 8.53
C ASN A 126 0.39 -0.94 9.27
N VAL A 127 0.24 -2.17 9.70
CA VAL A 127 -0.90 -2.67 10.47
C VAL A 127 -0.43 -3.79 11.38
N THR A 128 -1.01 -3.89 12.56
CA THR A 128 -0.76 -5.03 13.46
C THR A 128 -1.77 -6.12 13.15
N VAL A 129 -1.28 -7.33 12.91
CA VAL A 129 -2.09 -8.54 12.64
C VAL A 129 -1.66 -9.68 13.56
N PHE A 130 -2.49 -10.71 13.65
CA PHE A 130 -2.19 -11.91 14.42
C PHE A 130 -1.79 -13.07 13.50
N LEU A 131 -0.61 -13.64 13.71
CA LEU A 131 -0.18 -14.88 13.07
C LEU A 131 -0.54 -16.07 13.96
N GLY A 132 -1.35 -17.00 13.46
CA GLY A 132 -1.83 -18.13 14.25
C GLY A 132 -2.21 -19.35 13.41
N ASP A 133 -2.91 -20.29 14.03
CA ASP A 133 -3.34 -21.55 13.39
C ASP A 133 -4.55 -21.39 12.47
N SER A 134 -5.26 -20.27 12.59
CA SER A 134 -6.45 -19.94 11.82
C SER A 134 -6.40 -18.50 11.27
N GLY A 135 -7.07 -18.29 10.14
CA GLY A 135 -7.23 -16.97 9.52
C GLY A 135 -8.55 -16.30 9.90
N SER A 136 -8.64 -14.99 9.70
CA SER A 136 -9.86 -14.21 9.90
C SER A 136 -10.42 -13.68 8.58
N LYS A 137 -11.75 -13.53 8.50
CA LYS A 137 -12.42 -12.81 7.41
C LYS A 137 -12.43 -11.30 7.63
N ASP A 138 -12.34 -10.88 8.88
CA ASP A 138 -12.24 -9.46 9.22
C ASP A 138 -10.91 -8.90 8.74
N ARG A 139 -10.93 -7.65 8.31
CA ARG A 139 -9.73 -6.94 7.84
C ARG A 139 -9.34 -5.80 8.76
N VAL A 140 -8.06 -5.49 8.77
CA VAL A 140 -7.48 -4.27 9.35
C VAL A 140 -6.83 -3.48 8.23
N SER A 141 -6.91 -2.15 8.31
CA SER A 141 -6.41 -1.25 7.29
C SER A 141 -5.57 -0.14 7.91
N SER A 142 -4.55 0.32 7.18
CA SER A 142 -3.65 1.40 7.63
C SER A 142 -4.30 2.79 7.57
N ARG A 143 -5.52 2.88 7.04
CA ARG A 143 -6.38 4.06 7.02
C ARG A 143 -7.84 3.65 7.17
N PRO A 144 -8.75 4.57 7.56
CA PRO A 144 -10.18 4.33 7.42
C PRO A 144 -10.51 3.94 5.98
N VAL A 145 -11.30 2.86 5.85
CA VAL A 145 -11.83 2.36 4.57
C VAL A 145 -13.19 2.99 4.33
#